data_AF-A0ABD2WAM8-F1
#
_entry.id   AF-A0ABD2WAM8-F1
#
_cell.length_a   1.000
_cell.length_b   1.000
_cell.length_c   1.000
_cell.angle_alpha   90.00
_cell.angle_beta   90.00
_cell.angle_gamma   90.00
#
_symmetry.space_group_name_H-M   'P 1'
#
loop_
_entity.id
_entity.type
_entity.pdbx_description
1 polymer ?
#
loop_
_entity_poly.entity_id
_entity_poly.type
_entity_poly.pdbx_seq_one_letter_code
_entity_poly.pdbx_strand_id
1 'polypeptide(L)'
;METMIMECQHLSVDGVPITDSESGIVQNIIIIPFTANVDTVARPKLQNRIQFNGYDGCSWCYHPGKYCDGSMRYIMLENDAPLRSHEDHLIDLKNALKFNKPIRGVKGESILLALDQFDIVWDLPPDYMHGSLLGVTKQLWAKWSNAYFKKPHLEKIKSRMLHIKLIRDIRRSIRPLEFAGKYKATEWRTWLLFLSLPVLKDILPEDEFLSFSKFVSSVYELLKEKITDDDLRKVEYNLLNFTGQSEIDYYEGFITFNVHSLNHYCHAVKHCGPFWSTSAFPFENGSFEFMREINAPNGCLRQISEKWLRKNAFEAALSQIPPHKNDTNRTLQYCKNLFSAREPLKKCTIVIMNPTVSSDNKPTNIVNSFDISKTHTSTKLIETPKKTNNKRKNNVRQPRNKINSKKPKKNNEDQNNVSQPKKATKPKMPNINQTQKQNVVTRKGNKTKNQANNSKITKSMVVQIKKEKVEVSDFHH
;
A
#
# COMPACT_ATOMS: atom_id res chain seq x y z
N MET A 1 9.64 1.02 15.21
CA MET A 1 10.12 0.29 14.01
C MET A 1 11.43 -0.39 14.35
N GLU A 2 12.38 0.34 14.93
CA GLU A 2 13.55 -0.19 15.65
C GLU A 2 13.22 -1.47 16.44
N THR A 3 12.24 -1.44 17.36
CA THR A 3 11.84 -2.63 18.14
C THR A 3 11.49 -3.86 17.29
N MET A 4 10.84 -3.67 16.14
CA MET A 4 10.48 -4.76 15.23
C MET A 4 11.70 -5.29 14.48
N ILE A 5 12.65 -4.41 14.12
CA ILE A 5 13.88 -4.80 13.44
C ILE A 5 14.81 -5.54 14.41
N MET A 6 14.97 -5.06 15.65
CA MET A 6 15.73 -5.75 16.70
C MET A 6 15.14 -7.14 17.01
N GLU A 7 13.80 -7.24 17.09
CA GLU A 7 13.10 -8.52 17.23
C GLU A 7 13.41 -9.44 16.03
N CYS A 8 13.29 -8.94 14.79
CA CYS A 8 13.64 -9.72 13.60
C CYS A 8 15.11 -10.16 13.57
N GLN A 9 16.05 -9.34 14.03
CA GLN A 9 17.47 -9.72 14.15
C GLN A 9 17.64 -10.88 15.12
N HIS A 10 17.12 -10.75 16.35
CA HIS A 10 17.15 -11.80 17.37
C HIS A 10 16.51 -13.11 16.86
N LEU A 11 15.30 -13.02 16.29
CA LEU A 11 14.59 -14.19 15.74
C LEU A 11 15.28 -14.82 14.51
N SER A 12 16.15 -14.08 13.81
CA SER A 12 16.94 -14.59 12.67
C SER A 12 18.27 -15.24 13.08
N VAL A 13 18.69 -15.08 14.34
CA VAL A 13 19.94 -15.65 14.90
C VAL A 13 19.61 -16.72 15.94
N ASP A 14 18.86 -16.34 16.98
CA ASP A 14 18.55 -17.19 18.13
C ASP A 14 17.33 -18.09 17.87
N GLY A 15 16.38 -17.64 17.05
CA GLY A 15 15.16 -18.37 16.68
C GLY A 15 14.13 -18.46 17.81
N VAL A 16 13.20 -19.42 17.67
CA VAL A 16 12.19 -19.76 18.68
C VAL A 16 12.16 -21.28 18.89
N PRO A 17 12.44 -21.80 20.10
CA PRO A 17 12.27 -23.21 20.39
C PRO A 17 10.78 -23.55 20.46
N ILE A 18 10.34 -24.49 19.62
CA ILE A 18 8.98 -25.05 19.64
C ILE A 18 9.07 -26.53 20.02
N THR A 19 8.46 -26.88 21.15
CA THR A 19 8.25 -28.27 21.56
C THR A 19 7.00 -28.83 20.89
N ASP A 20 7.15 -29.93 20.18
CA ASP A 20 6.02 -30.73 19.69
C ASP A 20 5.28 -31.37 20.89
N SER A 21 3.98 -31.13 21.01
CA SER A 21 3.15 -31.64 22.11
C SER A 21 2.90 -33.15 22.06
N GLU A 22 3.07 -33.80 20.90
CA GLU A 22 2.87 -35.24 20.74
C GLU A 22 4.18 -36.02 20.90
N SER A 23 5.26 -35.55 20.26
CA SER A 23 6.56 -36.25 20.29
C SER A 23 7.52 -35.77 21.39
N GLY A 24 7.27 -34.61 22.01
CA GLY A 24 8.18 -33.97 22.97
C GLY A 24 9.46 -33.40 22.34
N ILE A 25 9.65 -33.52 21.03
CA ILE A 25 10.84 -33.05 20.32
C ILE A 25 10.84 -31.52 20.29
N VAL A 26 11.96 -30.91 20.70
CA VAL A 26 12.19 -29.47 20.58
C VAL A 26 12.84 -29.17 19.22
N GLN A 27 12.20 -28.34 18.39
CA GLN A 27 12.75 -27.82 17.14
C GLN A 27 12.99 -26.31 17.32
N ASN A 28 14.22 -25.83 17.10
CA ASN A 28 14.46 -24.39 17.02
C ASN A 28 14.06 -23.87 15.63
N ILE A 29 13.19 -22.85 15.58
CA ILE A 29 12.70 -22.27 14.34
C ILE A 29 13.30 -20.87 14.16
N ILE A 30 14.15 -20.73 13.14
CA ILE A 30 14.72 -19.44 12.74
C ILE A 30 13.70 -18.71 11.84
N ILE A 31 13.51 -17.41 12.11
CA ILE A 31 12.53 -16.54 11.46
C ILE A 31 13.29 -15.43 10.73
N ILE A 32 13.24 -15.45 9.39
CA ILE A 32 13.95 -14.49 8.54
C ILE A 32 12.92 -13.63 7.79
N PRO A 33 12.99 -12.29 7.87
CA PRO A 33 12.18 -11.41 7.03
C PRO A 33 12.53 -11.61 5.56
N PHE A 34 11.54 -12.05 4.77
CA PHE A 34 11.70 -12.40 3.36
C PHE A 34 11.34 -11.25 2.41
N THR A 35 10.24 -10.52 2.67
CA THR A 35 9.90 -9.33 1.87
C THR A 35 9.25 -8.24 2.71
N ALA A 36 9.27 -7.00 2.21
CA ALA A 36 8.45 -5.89 2.70
C ALA A 36 7.47 -5.43 1.61
N ASN A 37 6.29 -6.03 1.57
CA ASN A 37 5.23 -5.71 0.61
C ASN A 37 4.58 -4.36 0.97
N VAL A 38 4.94 -3.30 0.24
CA VAL A 38 4.45 -1.93 0.48
C VAL A 38 4.11 -1.18 -0.81
N ASP A 39 3.23 -0.20 -0.70
CA ASP A 39 2.88 0.67 -1.82
C ASP A 39 4.08 1.55 -2.30
N THR A 40 3.93 2.11 -3.49
CA THR A 40 4.90 3.03 -4.12
C THR A 40 5.20 4.29 -3.29
N VAL A 41 4.32 4.69 -2.36
CA VAL A 41 4.48 5.89 -1.52
C VAL A 41 5.32 5.60 -0.27
N ALA A 42 5.17 4.40 0.30
CA ALA A 42 5.82 3.92 1.51
C ALA A 42 7.21 3.31 1.22
N ARG A 43 7.37 2.58 0.10
CA ARG A 43 8.66 2.00 -0.35
C ARG A 43 9.87 2.93 -0.24
N PRO A 44 9.90 4.13 -0.86
CA PRO A 44 11.03 5.05 -0.74
C PRO A 44 11.19 5.65 0.66
N LYS A 45 10.16 5.59 1.52
CA LYS A 45 10.30 6.00 2.93
C LYS A 45 10.99 4.92 3.75
N LEU A 46 10.76 3.64 3.45
CA LEU A 46 11.49 2.53 4.06
C LEU A 46 12.94 2.49 3.58
N GLN A 47 13.18 2.55 2.27
CA GLN A 47 14.52 2.54 1.68
C GLN A 47 15.35 3.82 1.96
N ASN A 48 14.76 4.83 2.62
CA ASN A 48 15.32 6.19 2.75
C ASN A 48 15.80 6.79 1.41
N ARG A 49 14.94 6.72 0.39
CA ARG A 49 15.18 7.19 -0.98
C ARG A 49 14.31 8.38 -1.38
N ILE A 50 14.66 9.00 -2.50
CA ILE A 50 13.79 9.94 -3.23
C ILE A 50 12.52 9.17 -3.65
N GLN A 51 11.36 9.85 -3.65
CA GLN A 51 10.10 9.22 -4.04
C GLN A 51 10.00 9.07 -5.57
N PHE A 52 9.11 8.18 -6.01
CA PHE A 52 8.76 7.89 -7.41
C PHE A 52 8.44 9.09 -8.32
N ASN A 53 8.23 10.28 -7.75
CA ASN A 53 7.97 11.54 -8.46
C ASN A 53 9.22 12.45 -8.60
N GLY A 54 10.39 12.01 -8.14
CA GLY A 54 11.68 12.64 -8.39
C GLY A 54 12.43 12.02 -9.57
N TYR A 55 13.49 12.68 -10.04
CA TYR A 55 14.29 12.28 -11.20
C TYR A 55 14.90 10.88 -11.02
N ASP A 56 15.54 10.60 -9.88
CA ASP A 56 16.05 9.26 -9.51
C ASP A 56 15.00 8.42 -8.73
N GLY A 57 13.72 8.54 -9.08
CA GLY A 57 12.61 8.01 -8.29
C GLY A 57 12.41 6.49 -8.37
N CYS A 58 13.07 5.78 -9.29
CA CYS A 58 12.91 4.34 -9.45
C CYS A 58 13.71 3.53 -8.43
N SER A 59 13.01 2.74 -7.61
CA SER A 59 13.62 1.86 -6.62
C SER A 59 14.50 0.78 -7.24
N TRP A 60 14.20 0.30 -8.45
CA TRP A 60 14.77 -0.94 -9.02
C TRP A 60 15.78 -0.74 -10.15
N CYS A 61 15.81 0.43 -10.79
CA CYS A 61 16.76 0.73 -11.87
C CYS A 61 17.25 2.18 -11.83
N TYR A 62 18.23 2.50 -12.66
CA TYR A 62 18.82 3.82 -12.83
C TYR A 62 18.12 4.68 -13.91
N HIS A 63 16.86 4.39 -14.23
CA HIS A 63 16.09 5.14 -15.24
C HIS A 63 15.91 6.62 -14.82
N PRO A 64 16.29 7.60 -15.67
CA PRO A 64 16.14 9.01 -15.39
C PRO A 64 14.70 9.47 -15.68
N GLY A 65 13.95 9.79 -14.63
CA GLY A 65 12.63 10.39 -14.77
C GLY A 65 12.68 11.74 -15.50
N LYS A 66 11.75 11.98 -16.43
CA LYS A 66 11.55 13.26 -17.12
C LYS A 66 10.31 13.95 -16.55
N TYR A 67 10.40 15.23 -16.23
CA TYR A 67 9.23 16.01 -15.79
C TYR A 67 8.49 16.57 -17.02
N CYS A 68 7.30 16.06 -17.32
CA CYS A 68 6.41 16.55 -18.37
C CYS A 68 4.93 16.51 -17.92
N ASP A 69 4.09 17.34 -18.53
CA ASP A 69 2.65 17.46 -18.19
C ASP A 69 2.37 17.57 -16.67
N GLY A 70 3.18 18.39 -15.99
CA GLY A 70 3.04 18.68 -14.56
C GLY A 70 3.45 17.54 -13.61
N SER A 71 4.04 16.44 -14.10
CA SER A 71 4.40 15.29 -13.26
C SER A 71 5.58 14.48 -13.81
N MET A 72 6.11 13.54 -13.02
CA MET A 72 7.25 12.70 -13.45
C MET A 72 6.80 11.57 -14.38
N ARG A 73 7.57 11.31 -15.43
CA ARG A 73 7.39 10.22 -16.40
C ARG A 73 8.69 9.46 -16.62
N TYR A 74 8.57 8.21 -17.07
CA TYR A 74 9.66 7.26 -17.21
C TYR A 74 9.69 6.70 -18.63
N ILE A 75 9.80 7.64 -19.58
CA ILE A 75 9.77 7.45 -21.03
C ILE A 75 10.78 6.41 -21.50
N MET A 76 10.44 5.67 -22.55
CA MET A 76 11.32 4.66 -23.14
C MET A 76 12.65 5.27 -23.56
N LEU A 77 13.73 4.56 -23.23
CA LEU A 77 15.08 4.89 -23.65
C LEU A 77 15.46 4.03 -24.85
N GLU A 78 16.47 4.46 -25.60
CA GLU A 78 17.08 3.66 -26.67
C GLU A 78 17.75 2.39 -26.13
N ASN A 79 18.28 2.45 -24.89
CA ASN A 79 18.90 1.33 -24.19
C ASN A 79 18.28 1.22 -22.79
N ASP A 80 18.02 -0.01 -22.33
CA ASP A 80 17.45 -0.24 -21.01
C ASP A 80 18.33 0.33 -19.89
N ALA A 81 17.68 0.97 -18.92
CA ALA A 81 18.37 1.53 -17.77
C ALA A 81 18.89 0.40 -16.86
N PRO A 82 20.16 0.41 -16.43
CA PRO A 82 20.71 -0.63 -15.58
C PRO A 82 19.87 -0.86 -14.32
N LEU A 83 19.64 -2.13 -13.98
CA LEU A 83 19.03 -2.52 -12.72
C LEU A 83 19.96 -2.14 -11.55
N ARG A 84 19.37 -2.03 -10.36
CA ARG A 84 20.09 -1.80 -9.10
C ARG A 84 20.32 -3.14 -8.40
N SER A 85 21.48 -3.28 -7.78
CA SER A 85 21.79 -4.35 -6.83
C SER A 85 21.76 -3.82 -5.38
N HIS A 86 21.80 -4.71 -4.40
CA HIS A 86 22.03 -4.35 -3.00
C HIS A 86 23.40 -3.64 -2.86
N GLU A 87 24.44 -4.16 -3.51
CA GLU A 87 25.81 -3.66 -3.48
C GLU A 87 25.91 -2.23 -4.04
N ASP A 88 25.26 -1.97 -5.18
CA ASP A 88 25.18 -0.63 -5.77
C ASP A 88 24.45 0.36 -4.85
N HIS A 89 23.42 -0.10 -4.13
CA HIS A 89 22.73 0.70 -3.12
C HIS A 89 23.67 1.07 -1.97
N LEU A 90 24.50 0.12 -1.48
CA LEU A 90 25.48 0.41 -0.43
C LEU A 90 26.57 1.39 -0.90
N ILE A 91 26.98 1.30 -2.16
CA ILE A 91 27.90 2.26 -2.78
C ILE A 91 27.25 3.65 -2.89
N ASP A 92 25.99 3.73 -3.30
CA ASP A 92 25.21 4.97 -3.34
C ASP A 92 25.04 5.58 -1.94
N LEU A 93 24.75 4.75 -0.93
CA LEU A 93 24.64 5.15 0.47
C LEU A 93 25.97 5.73 1.00
N LYS A 94 27.09 5.02 0.81
CA LYS A 94 28.43 5.48 1.24
C LYS A 94 28.77 6.85 0.64
N ASN A 95 28.44 7.07 -0.63
CA ASN A 95 28.62 8.35 -1.29
C ASN A 95 27.63 9.41 -0.77
N ALA A 96 26.36 9.07 -0.53
CA ALA A 96 25.36 10.00 -0.01
C ALA A 96 25.72 10.53 1.39
N LEU A 97 26.23 9.65 2.26
CA LEU A 97 26.77 10.02 3.57
C LEU A 97 28.04 10.88 3.43
N LYS A 98 29.01 10.46 2.61
CA LYS A 98 30.28 11.19 2.39
C LYS A 98 30.08 12.61 1.86
N PHE A 99 29.14 12.80 0.93
CA PHE A 99 28.89 14.09 0.28
C PHE A 99 27.70 14.87 0.89
N ASN A 100 27.06 14.33 1.93
CA ASN A 100 25.86 14.88 2.59
C ASN A 100 24.77 15.36 1.60
N LYS A 101 24.51 14.57 0.56
CA LYS A 101 23.51 14.84 -0.48
C LYS A 101 22.98 13.54 -1.08
N PRO A 102 21.76 13.51 -1.64
CA PRO A 102 21.29 12.32 -2.32
C PRO A 102 22.17 11.94 -3.52
N ILE A 103 22.46 10.65 -3.67
CA ILE A 103 23.23 10.08 -4.79
C ILE A 103 22.36 9.04 -5.48
N ARG A 104 22.10 9.24 -6.78
CA ARG A 104 21.26 8.38 -7.63
C ARG A 104 19.97 7.91 -6.92
N GLY A 105 19.32 8.82 -6.18
CA GLY A 105 18.08 8.58 -5.44
C GLY A 105 18.21 8.01 -4.02
N VAL A 106 19.39 7.60 -3.54
CA VAL A 106 19.63 7.22 -2.13
C VAL A 106 19.94 8.47 -1.32
N LYS A 107 19.27 8.70 -0.18
CA LYS A 107 19.44 9.92 0.64
C LYS A 107 20.27 9.70 1.89
N GLY A 108 20.35 8.46 2.38
CA GLY A 108 20.95 8.10 3.65
C GLY A 108 20.50 6.71 4.08
N GLU A 109 20.88 6.30 5.28
CA GLU A 109 20.72 4.93 5.77
C GLU A 109 19.24 4.53 5.93
N SER A 110 18.95 3.25 5.66
CA SER A 110 17.65 2.64 5.92
C SER A 110 17.76 1.70 7.11
N ILE A 111 16.76 1.73 7.98
CA ILE A 111 16.66 0.77 9.10
C ILE A 111 16.54 -0.69 8.64
N LEU A 112 16.20 -0.94 7.37
CA LEU A 112 16.14 -2.30 6.82
C LEU A 112 17.55 -2.88 6.57
N LEU A 113 18.59 -2.05 6.46
CA LEU A 113 19.98 -2.50 6.30
C LEU A 113 20.58 -3.13 7.57
N ALA A 114 19.86 -3.08 8.70
CA ALA A 114 20.20 -3.84 9.90
C ALA A 114 19.77 -5.32 9.81
N LEU A 115 19.08 -5.72 8.73
CA LEU A 115 18.73 -7.12 8.47
C LEU A 115 19.70 -7.67 7.42
N ASP A 116 20.72 -8.42 7.86
CA ASP A 116 21.83 -8.88 7.02
C ASP A 116 21.39 -9.72 5.80
N GLN A 117 20.23 -10.38 5.89
CA GLN A 117 19.66 -11.23 4.85
C GLN A 117 18.62 -10.51 3.95
N PHE A 118 18.49 -9.19 4.03
CA PHE A 118 17.43 -8.43 3.35
C PHE A 118 17.96 -7.56 2.19
N ASP A 119 17.54 -7.85 0.96
CA ASP A 119 17.83 -7.04 -0.22
C ASP A 119 17.04 -5.72 -0.20
N ILE A 120 17.74 -4.62 0.11
CA ILE A 120 17.18 -3.27 0.18
C ILE A 120 16.56 -2.77 -1.14
N VAL A 121 16.85 -3.41 -2.27
CA VAL A 121 16.27 -3.15 -3.59
C VAL A 121 15.14 -4.13 -3.90
N TRP A 122 15.40 -5.44 -3.84
CA TRP A 122 14.54 -6.47 -4.43
C TRP A 122 13.56 -7.15 -3.46
N ASP A 123 13.88 -7.27 -2.17
CA ASP A 123 12.92 -7.72 -1.14
C ASP A 123 11.84 -6.67 -0.85
N LEU A 124 11.90 -5.54 -1.54
CA LEU A 124 10.75 -4.68 -1.78
C LEU A 124 10.27 -4.88 -3.24
N PRO A 125 9.43 -5.89 -3.54
CA PRO A 125 8.87 -6.11 -4.87
C PRO A 125 7.75 -5.11 -5.20
N PRO A 126 7.50 -4.78 -6.48
CA PRO A 126 6.33 -4.00 -6.89
C PRO A 126 5.02 -4.72 -6.50
N ASP A 127 4.12 -4.04 -5.80
CA ASP A 127 2.80 -4.63 -5.48
C ASP A 127 1.83 -4.48 -6.67
N TYR A 128 1.37 -5.60 -7.21
CA TYR A 128 0.44 -5.64 -8.35
C TYR A 128 -0.95 -5.05 -8.03
N MET A 129 -1.35 -5.04 -6.74
CA MET A 129 -2.63 -4.47 -6.34
C MET A 129 -2.65 -2.95 -6.52
N HIS A 130 -1.62 -2.26 -6.02
CA HIS A 130 -1.44 -0.82 -6.24
C HIS A 130 -0.96 -0.49 -7.67
N GLY A 131 0.01 -1.22 -8.19
CA GLY A 131 0.64 -0.97 -9.50
C GLY A 131 -0.28 -1.32 -10.67
N SER A 132 -0.56 -2.61 -10.87
CA SER A 132 -1.33 -3.10 -12.01
C SER A 132 -2.82 -2.73 -11.93
N LEU A 133 -3.47 -2.99 -10.78
CA LEU A 133 -4.93 -2.87 -10.66
C LEU A 133 -5.38 -1.43 -10.37
N LEU A 134 -4.82 -0.78 -9.34
CA LEU A 134 -5.17 0.59 -8.97
C LEU A 134 -4.38 1.66 -9.75
N GLY A 135 -3.27 1.30 -10.38
CA GLY A 135 -2.48 2.18 -11.24
C GLY A 135 -2.85 2.00 -12.71
N VAL A 136 -2.18 1.08 -13.40
CA VAL A 136 -2.24 0.92 -14.86
C VAL A 136 -3.66 0.67 -15.36
N THR A 137 -4.41 -0.27 -14.76
CA THR A 137 -5.78 -0.59 -15.19
C THR A 137 -6.73 0.60 -15.03
N LYS A 138 -6.63 1.35 -13.93
CA LYS A 138 -7.40 2.60 -13.75
C LYS A 138 -7.00 3.67 -14.76
N GLN A 139 -5.72 3.79 -15.06
CA GLN A 139 -5.19 4.79 -15.99
C GLN A 139 -5.67 4.52 -17.42
N LEU A 140 -5.59 3.26 -17.87
CA LEU A 140 -6.16 2.79 -19.15
C LEU A 140 -7.67 3.08 -19.21
N TRP A 141 -8.43 2.67 -18.18
CA TRP A 141 -9.87 2.93 -18.11
C TRP A 141 -10.21 4.43 -18.23
N ALA A 142 -9.45 5.30 -17.56
CA ALA A 142 -9.65 6.74 -17.64
C ALA A 142 -9.34 7.30 -19.04
N LYS A 143 -8.27 6.82 -19.70
CA LYS A 143 -7.92 7.18 -21.08
C LYS A 143 -9.04 6.77 -22.05
N TRP A 144 -9.45 5.51 -22.03
CA TRP A 144 -10.46 4.97 -22.93
C TRP A 144 -11.87 5.53 -22.67
N SER A 145 -12.21 5.84 -21.42
CA SER A 145 -13.49 6.48 -21.08
C SER A 145 -13.64 7.85 -21.75
N ASN A 146 -12.56 8.62 -21.83
CA ASN A 146 -12.55 9.92 -22.46
C ASN A 146 -12.48 9.80 -24.00
N ALA A 147 -11.58 8.95 -24.50
CA ALA A 147 -11.35 8.77 -25.94
C ALA A 147 -12.51 8.02 -26.62
N TYR A 148 -12.77 6.78 -26.22
CA TYR A 148 -13.53 5.81 -27.01
C TYR A 148 -14.94 5.51 -26.49
N PHE A 149 -15.15 5.48 -25.17
CA PHE A 149 -16.42 4.99 -24.59
C PHE A 149 -17.56 6.02 -24.65
N LYS A 150 -18.03 6.31 -25.85
CA LYS A 150 -19.28 7.04 -26.11
C LYS A 150 -20.49 6.16 -25.77
N LYS A 151 -21.69 6.75 -25.68
CA LYS A 151 -22.93 6.07 -25.23
C LYS A 151 -23.17 4.69 -25.90
N PRO A 152 -23.07 4.51 -27.24
CA PRO A 152 -23.29 3.20 -27.86
C PRO A 152 -22.26 2.14 -27.41
N HIS A 153 -21.00 2.54 -27.25
CA HIS A 153 -19.94 1.66 -26.75
C HIS A 153 -20.18 1.27 -25.29
N LEU A 154 -20.59 2.22 -24.42
CA LEU A 154 -20.92 1.91 -23.03
C LEU A 154 -22.06 0.90 -22.90
N GLU A 155 -23.12 1.02 -23.71
CA GLU A 155 -24.23 0.05 -23.69
C GLU A 155 -23.80 -1.32 -24.27
N LYS A 156 -22.93 -1.34 -25.31
CA LYS A 156 -22.30 -2.59 -25.81
C LYS A 156 -21.43 -3.26 -24.73
N ILE A 157 -20.65 -2.48 -23.97
CA ILE A 157 -19.82 -2.95 -22.84
C ILE A 157 -20.71 -3.53 -21.74
N LYS A 158 -21.74 -2.80 -21.28
CA LYS A 158 -22.70 -3.28 -20.28
C LYS A 158 -23.37 -4.57 -20.70
N SER A 159 -23.88 -4.63 -21.93
CA SER A 159 -24.52 -5.82 -22.48
C SER A 159 -23.56 -7.02 -22.45
N ARG A 160 -22.33 -6.87 -22.97
CA ARG A 160 -21.31 -7.94 -22.93
C ARG A 160 -20.99 -8.39 -21.50
N MET A 161 -20.85 -7.47 -20.54
CA MET A 161 -20.61 -7.82 -19.14
C MET A 161 -21.73 -8.65 -18.52
N LEU A 162 -23.00 -8.37 -18.84
CA LEU A 162 -24.16 -9.12 -18.34
C LEU A 162 -24.21 -10.56 -18.87
N HIS A 163 -23.66 -10.82 -20.06
CA HIS A 163 -23.63 -12.15 -20.66
C HIS A 163 -22.43 -13.01 -20.19
N ILE A 164 -21.42 -12.43 -19.54
CA ILE A 164 -20.26 -13.17 -19.03
C ILE A 164 -20.56 -13.74 -17.65
N LYS A 165 -20.72 -15.07 -17.59
CA LYS A 165 -20.92 -15.80 -16.34
C LYS A 165 -19.57 -16.04 -15.65
N LEU A 166 -19.29 -15.28 -14.59
CA LEU A 166 -18.11 -15.47 -13.74
C LEU A 166 -18.15 -16.81 -12.97
N ILE A 167 -16.97 -17.38 -12.71
CA ILE A 167 -16.79 -18.59 -11.90
C ILE A 167 -17.24 -18.30 -10.45
N ARG A 168 -17.83 -19.29 -9.77
CA ARG A 168 -18.40 -19.14 -8.40
C ARG A 168 -17.40 -18.58 -7.38
N ASP A 169 -16.11 -18.89 -7.51
CA ASP A 169 -15.04 -18.44 -6.61
C ASP A 169 -14.66 -16.96 -6.80
N ILE A 170 -15.10 -16.34 -7.90
CA ILE A 170 -15.04 -14.88 -8.09
C ILE A 170 -16.21 -14.27 -7.29
N ARG A 171 -16.12 -14.38 -5.96
CA ARG A 171 -17.18 -14.06 -4.97
C ARG A 171 -17.62 -12.59 -4.90
N ARG A 172 -17.18 -11.74 -5.83
CA ARG A 172 -17.63 -10.35 -5.98
C ARG A 172 -17.98 -10.07 -7.44
N SER A 173 -19.30 -9.98 -7.68
CA SER A 173 -19.82 -9.24 -8.83
C SER A 173 -19.26 -7.81 -8.82
N ILE A 174 -18.91 -7.32 -10.00
CA ILE A 174 -18.43 -5.95 -10.20
C ILE A 174 -19.63 -4.99 -10.12
N ARG A 175 -19.47 -3.83 -9.48
CA ARG A 175 -20.53 -2.79 -9.51
C ARG A 175 -20.78 -2.30 -10.94
N PRO A 176 -21.95 -1.71 -11.25
CA PRO A 176 -22.21 -1.08 -12.55
C PRO A 176 -21.11 -0.08 -12.96
N LEU A 177 -20.92 0.12 -14.27
CA LEU A 177 -19.84 0.93 -14.85
C LEU A 177 -19.87 2.40 -14.40
N GLU A 178 -21.04 2.91 -14.04
CA GLU A 178 -21.26 4.22 -13.44
C GLU A 178 -20.42 4.41 -12.15
N PHE A 179 -20.06 3.31 -11.48
CA PHE A 179 -19.21 3.28 -10.29
C PHE A 179 -17.73 2.98 -10.57
N ALA A 180 -17.30 2.85 -11.83
CA ALA A 180 -15.94 2.44 -12.20
C ALA A 180 -14.87 3.34 -11.56
N GLY A 181 -15.06 4.66 -11.57
CA GLY A 181 -14.16 5.61 -10.88
C GLY A 181 -13.99 5.39 -9.37
N LYS A 182 -14.86 4.57 -8.74
CA LYS A 182 -14.84 4.19 -7.32
C LYS A 182 -14.65 2.67 -7.10
N TYR A 183 -14.31 1.89 -8.12
CA TYR A 183 -13.99 0.46 -7.99
C TYR A 183 -12.78 0.22 -7.07
N LYS A 184 -12.90 -0.78 -6.20
CA LYS A 184 -11.83 -1.30 -5.32
C LYS A 184 -10.87 -2.18 -6.13
N ALA A 185 -9.68 -2.45 -5.60
CA ALA A 185 -8.68 -3.26 -6.31
C ALA A 185 -9.21 -4.66 -6.73
N THR A 186 -10.02 -5.30 -5.89
CA THR A 186 -10.66 -6.59 -6.25
C THR A 186 -11.65 -6.49 -7.42
N GLU A 187 -12.35 -5.38 -7.59
CA GLU A 187 -13.22 -5.15 -8.75
C GLU A 187 -12.38 -4.91 -10.01
N TRP A 188 -11.26 -4.19 -9.89
CA TRP A 188 -10.28 -4.08 -10.98
C TRP A 188 -9.60 -5.41 -11.32
N ARG A 189 -9.39 -6.30 -10.35
CA ARG A 189 -8.91 -7.67 -10.60
C ARG A 189 -9.93 -8.45 -11.44
N THR A 190 -11.21 -8.40 -11.07
CA THR A 190 -12.30 -9.04 -11.83
C THR A 190 -12.41 -8.46 -13.23
N TRP A 191 -12.37 -7.12 -13.35
CA TRP A 191 -12.37 -6.43 -14.63
C TRP A 191 -11.20 -6.87 -15.51
N LEU A 192 -9.96 -6.71 -15.03
CA LEU A 192 -8.75 -6.94 -15.80
C LEU A 192 -8.69 -8.39 -16.32
N LEU A 193 -8.78 -9.37 -15.43
CA LEU A 193 -8.46 -10.77 -15.75
C LEU A 193 -9.60 -11.55 -16.42
N PHE A 194 -10.87 -11.15 -16.22
CA PHE A 194 -12.02 -11.98 -16.64
C PHE A 194 -13.03 -11.28 -17.55
N LEU A 195 -13.07 -9.94 -17.55
CA LEU A 195 -14.09 -9.19 -18.31
C LEU A 195 -13.47 -8.37 -19.45
N SER A 196 -12.32 -7.74 -19.22
CA SER A 196 -11.83 -6.66 -20.07
C SER A 196 -11.67 -7.04 -21.55
N LEU A 197 -10.95 -8.13 -21.86
CA LEU A 197 -10.70 -8.56 -23.24
C LEU A 197 -11.98 -8.91 -24.04
N PRO A 198 -12.86 -9.83 -23.60
CA PRO A 198 -14.08 -10.14 -24.34
C PRO A 198 -15.05 -8.94 -24.41
N VAL A 199 -15.02 -8.04 -23.42
CA VAL A 199 -15.89 -6.86 -23.40
C VAL A 199 -15.39 -5.77 -24.35
N LEU A 200 -14.08 -5.55 -24.48
CA LEU A 200 -13.46 -4.46 -25.23
C LEU A 200 -13.09 -4.78 -26.69
N LYS A 201 -13.15 -6.06 -27.10
CA LYS A 201 -12.89 -6.48 -28.49
C LYS A 201 -13.78 -5.70 -29.47
N ASP A 202 -13.25 -5.20 -30.59
CA ASP A 202 -14.01 -4.35 -31.56
C ASP A 202 -14.76 -3.17 -30.88
N ILE A 203 -14.08 -2.53 -29.91
CA ILE A 203 -14.42 -1.24 -29.29
C ILE A 203 -13.17 -0.37 -29.14
N LEU A 204 -12.05 -0.95 -28.70
CA LEU A 204 -10.73 -0.31 -28.81
C LEU A 204 -10.16 -0.45 -30.23
N PRO A 205 -9.24 0.44 -30.66
CA PRO A 205 -8.38 0.21 -31.81
C PRO A 205 -7.64 -1.13 -31.70
N GLU A 206 -7.34 -1.77 -32.83
CA GLU A 206 -6.77 -3.12 -32.84
C GLU A 206 -5.39 -3.19 -32.18
N ASP A 207 -4.49 -2.25 -32.50
CA ASP A 207 -3.15 -2.17 -31.88
C ASP A 207 -3.22 -1.95 -30.35
N GLU A 208 -4.08 -1.03 -29.89
CA GLU A 208 -4.31 -0.80 -28.46
C GLU A 208 -4.87 -2.05 -27.77
N PHE A 209 -5.78 -2.78 -28.43
CA PHE A 209 -6.37 -4.01 -27.90
C PHE A 209 -5.33 -5.14 -27.80
N LEU A 210 -4.51 -5.32 -28.84
CA LEU A 210 -3.43 -6.30 -28.86
C LEU A 210 -2.35 -5.96 -27.82
N SER A 211 -1.96 -4.69 -27.72
CA SER A 211 -1.08 -4.17 -26.67
C SER A 211 -1.64 -4.45 -25.28
N PHE A 212 -2.89 -4.08 -25.02
CA PHE A 212 -3.55 -4.36 -23.75
C PHE A 212 -3.66 -5.86 -23.44
N SER A 213 -3.86 -6.72 -24.45
CA SER A 213 -3.89 -8.18 -24.26
C SER A 213 -2.55 -8.74 -23.73
N LYS A 214 -1.42 -8.15 -24.12
CA LYS A 214 -0.08 -8.48 -23.58
C LYS A 214 0.03 -8.11 -22.11
N PHE A 215 -0.53 -6.98 -21.68
CA PHE A 215 -0.61 -6.63 -20.25
C PHE A 215 -1.53 -7.57 -19.45
N VAL A 216 -2.74 -7.89 -19.96
CA VAL A 216 -3.67 -8.80 -19.26
C VAL A 216 -3.07 -10.20 -19.10
N SER A 217 -2.51 -10.76 -20.19
CA SER A 217 -1.86 -12.07 -20.15
C SER A 217 -0.65 -12.07 -19.20
N SER A 218 0.18 -11.02 -19.23
CA SER A 218 1.31 -10.88 -18.30
C SER A 218 0.89 -10.89 -16.83
N VAL A 219 -0.15 -10.15 -16.45
CA VAL A 219 -0.65 -10.16 -15.06
C VAL A 219 -1.27 -11.52 -14.69
N TYR A 220 -1.88 -12.23 -15.64
CA TYR A 220 -2.38 -13.59 -15.43
C TYR A 220 -1.26 -14.61 -15.21
N GLU A 221 -0.22 -14.59 -16.05
CA GLU A 221 0.96 -15.46 -15.95
C GLU A 221 1.66 -15.31 -14.59
N LEU A 222 1.90 -14.07 -14.15
CA LEU A 222 2.54 -13.77 -12.86
C LEU A 222 1.67 -14.07 -11.62
N LEU A 223 0.41 -14.47 -11.82
CA LEU A 223 -0.51 -14.94 -10.78
C LEU A 223 -0.62 -16.48 -10.71
N LYS A 224 0.08 -17.24 -11.57
CA LYS A 224 0.09 -18.71 -11.50
C LYS A 224 0.79 -19.23 -10.24
N GLU A 225 0.47 -20.46 -9.86
CA GLU A 225 1.15 -21.19 -8.78
C GLU A 225 2.55 -21.68 -9.20
N LYS A 226 2.72 -21.98 -10.49
CA LYS A 226 3.97 -22.39 -11.11
C LYS A 226 4.23 -21.49 -12.32
N ILE A 227 5.41 -20.88 -12.35
CA ILE A 227 5.87 -19.98 -13.40
C ILE A 227 7.26 -20.46 -13.80
N THR A 228 7.49 -20.70 -15.09
CA THR A 228 8.81 -21.12 -15.61
C THR A 228 9.61 -19.91 -16.10
N ASP A 229 10.93 -20.06 -16.28
CA ASP A 229 11.74 -19.02 -16.93
C ASP A 229 11.28 -18.70 -18.35
N ASP A 230 10.71 -19.68 -19.06
CA ASP A 230 10.12 -19.48 -20.40
C ASP A 230 8.87 -18.62 -20.35
N ASP A 231 8.06 -18.76 -19.30
CA ASP A 231 6.90 -17.89 -19.07
C ASP A 231 7.38 -16.48 -18.72
N LEU A 232 8.36 -16.35 -17.82
CA LEU A 232 8.94 -15.06 -17.44
C LEU A 232 9.56 -14.32 -18.64
N ARG A 233 10.29 -15.01 -19.54
CA ARG A 233 10.82 -14.41 -20.77
C ARG A 233 9.72 -13.87 -21.69
N LYS A 234 8.60 -14.60 -21.84
CA LYS A 234 7.44 -14.13 -22.63
C LYS A 234 6.76 -12.93 -21.96
N VAL A 235 6.62 -12.96 -20.62
CA VAL A 235 6.03 -11.87 -19.85
C VAL A 235 6.89 -10.60 -19.90
N GLU A 236 8.20 -10.72 -19.77
CA GLU A 236 9.16 -9.62 -19.86
C GLU A 236 9.07 -8.92 -21.22
N TYR A 237 9.10 -9.69 -22.31
CA TYR A 237 8.86 -9.18 -23.66
C TYR A 237 7.49 -8.50 -23.80
N ASN A 238 6.43 -9.11 -23.28
CA ASN A 238 5.06 -8.60 -23.36
C ASN A 238 4.86 -7.28 -22.59
N LEU A 239 5.46 -7.15 -21.40
CA LEU A 239 5.38 -5.93 -20.57
C LEU A 239 6.24 -4.80 -21.14
N LEU A 240 7.43 -5.11 -21.65
CA LEU A 240 8.27 -4.14 -22.36
C LEU A 240 7.56 -3.61 -23.61
N ASN A 241 7.00 -4.51 -24.43
CA ASN A 241 6.27 -4.14 -25.63
C ASN A 241 4.98 -3.34 -25.30
N PHE A 242 4.22 -3.74 -24.28
CA PHE A 242 3.06 -2.97 -23.81
C PHE A 242 3.46 -1.56 -23.36
N THR A 243 4.59 -1.42 -22.64
CA THR A 243 5.08 -0.11 -22.17
C THR A 243 5.47 0.79 -23.34
N GLY A 244 6.25 0.29 -24.30
CA GLY A 244 6.63 1.04 -25.50
C GLY A 244 5.44 1.40 -26.39
N GLN A 245 4.55 0.45 -26.66
CA GLN A 245 3.35 0.70 -27.45
C GLN A 245 2.40 1.69 -26.75
N SER A 246 2.28 1.64 -25.41
CA SER A 246 1.52 2.63 -24.64
C SER A 246 2.08 4.05 -24.76
N GLU A 247 3.38 4.21 -25.04
CA GLU A 247 3.97 5.53 -25.29
C GLU A 247 3.59 6.05 -26.68
N ILE A 248 3.56 5.17 -27.68
CA ILE A 248 3.13 5.49 -29.05
C ILE A 248 1.63 5.83 -29.08
N ASP A 249 0.78 4.97 -28.51
CA ASP A 249 -0.67 5.11 -28.53
C ASP A 249 -1.16 6.33 -27.71
N TYR A 250 -0.49 6.60 -26.60
CA TYR A 250 -1.00 7.52 -25.57
C TYR A 250 -0.10 8.71 -25.23
N TYR A 251 1.06 8.83 -25.90
CA TYR A 251 2.14 9.81 -25.70
C TYR A 251 2.94 9.64 -24.39
N GLU A 252 4.13 10.25 -24.33
CA GLU A 252 5.03 10.31 -23.16
C GLU A 252 4.30 10.53 -21.82
N GLY A 253 3.27 11.41 -21.83
CA GLY A 253 2.43 11.73 -20.69
C GLY A 253 1.63 10.56 -20.10
N PHE A 254 1.62 9.39 -20.75
CA PHE A 254 1.06 8.14 -20.24
C PHE A 254 2.07 7.26 -19.46
N ILE A 255 3.38 7.41 -19.66
CA ILE A 255 4.38 6.53 -19.03
C ILE A 255 4.67 6.95 -17.58
N THR A 256 3.67 6.77 -16.73
CA THR A 256 3.76 6.99 -15.29
C THR A 256 4.63 5.93 -14.63
N PHE A 257 5.06 6.18 -13.39
CA PHE A 257 5.80 5.20 -12.58
C PHE A 257 5.12 3.81 -12.52
N ASN A 258 3.78 3.76 -12.50
CA ASN A 258 3.07 2.48 -12.42
C ASN A 258 3.13 1.71 -13.75
N VAL A 259 3.25 2.39 -14.89
CA VAL A 259 3.50 1.76 -16.20
C VAL A 259 4.95 1.32 -16.30
N HIS A 260 5.90 2.18 -15.95
CA HIS A 260 7.32 1.81 -15.92
C HIS A 260 7.65 0.66 -14.96
N SER A 261 6.98 0.59 -13.80
CA SER A 261 7.27 -0.48 -12.83
C SER A 261 6.85 -1.87 -13.28
N LEU A 262 6.03 -2.00 -14.35
CA LEU A 262 5.74 -3.27 -14.99
C LEU A 262 7.02 -3.99 -15.47
N ASN A 263 8.00 -3.24 -15.97
CA ASN A 263 9.24 -3.82 -16.51
C ASN A 263 10.11 -4.46 -15.41
N HIS A 264 9.85 -4.18 -14.12
CA HIS A 264 10.56 -4.81 -12.99
C HIS A 264 9.84 -6.05 -12.45
N TYR A 265 8.67 -6.42 -13.01
CA TYR A 265 7.81 -7.47 -12.46
C TYR A 265 8.45 -8.86 -12.56
N CYS A 266 9.07 -9.20 -13.69
CA CYS A 266 9.70 -10.52 -13.86
C CYS A 266 10.89 -10.71 -12.91
N HIS A 267 11.74 -9.69 -12.76
CA HIS A 267 12.87 -9.73 -11.82
C HIS A 267 12.39 -9.84 -10.36
N ALA A 268 11.34 -9.10 -9.98
CA ALA A 268 10.74 -9.19 -8.65
C ALA A 268 10.10 -10.56 -8.38
N VAL A 269 9.46 -11.19 -9.38
CA VAL A 269 8.87 -12.53 -9.23
C VAL A 269 9.94 -13.63 -9.15
N LYS A 270 11.09 -13.48 -9.83
CA LYS A 270 12.25 -14.38 -9.66
C LYS A 270 12.81 -14.33 -8.23
N HIS A 271 12.76 -13.17 -7.58
CA HIS A 271 13.32 -12.96 -6.24
C HIS A 271 12.33 -13.34 -5.12
N CYS A 272 11.10 -12.81 -5.20
CA CYS A 272 10.10 -12.85 -4.12
C CYS A 272 8.94 -13.86 -4.36
N GLY A 273 8.92 -14.52 -5.52
CA GLY A 273 7.83 -15.39 -5.93
C GLY A 273 6.61 -14.65 -6.52
N PRO A 274 5.53 -15.39 -6.83
CA PRO A 274 4.39 -14.91 -7.63
C PRO A 274 3.59 -13.80 -6.94
N PHE A 275 2.76 -13.09 -7.72
CA PHE A 275 1.98 -11.94 -7.23
C PHE A 275 1.04 -12.25 -6.06
N TRP A 276 0.60 -13.49 -5.88
CA TRP A 276 -0.28 -13.85 -4.77
C TRP A 276 0.48 -13.98 -3.43
N SER A 277 1.80 -14.23 -3.42
CA SER A 277 2.62 -14.22 -2.19
C SER A 277 3.09 -12.81 -1.82
N THR A 278 3.28 -11.93 -2.81
CA THR A 278 3.83 -10.57 -2.65
C THR A 278 2.78 -9.46 -2.56
N SER A 279 1.49 -9.82 -2.48
CA SER A 279 0.38 -8.86 -2.57
C SER A 279 0.16 -7.99 -1.32
N ALA A 280 -0.30 -6.75 -1.54
CA ALA A 280 -0.88 -5.92 -0.49
C ALA A 280 -2.30 -6.32 -0.03
N PHE A 281 -3.01 -7.21 -0.76
CA PHE A 281 -4.41 -7.57 -0.47
C PHE A 281 -4.66 -8.06 0.97
N PRO A 282 -3.85 -8.96 1.57
CA PRO A 282 -4.06 -9.42 2.95
C PRO A 282 -3.90 -8.29 3.96
N PHE A 283 -2.92 -7.41 3.75
CA PHE A 283 -2.61 -6.31 4.68
C PHE A 283 -3.67 -5.20 4.66
N GLU A 284 -4.25 -4.86 3.51
CA GLU A 284 -5.41 -3.96 3.46
C GLU A 284 -6.63 -4.54 4.19
N ASN A 285 -6.90 -5.84 4.00
CA ASN A 285 -8.02 -6.50 4.68
C ASN A 285 -7.81 -6.57 6.21
N GLY A 286 -6.64 -7.01 6.66
CA GLY A 286 -6.29 -7.02 8.08
C GLY A 286 -6.30 -5.63 8.71
N SER A 287 -5.88 -4.60 7.97
CA SER A 287 -5.94 -3.21 8.44
C SER A 287 -7.37 -2.70 8.61
N PHE A 288 -8.30 -3.12 7.75
CA PHE A 288 -9.72 -2.85 7.94
C PHE A 288 -10.28 -3.56 9.18
N GLU A 289 -9.86 -4.79 9.46
CA GLU A 289 -10.25 -5.53 10.66
C GLU A 289 -9.69 -4.88 11.93
N PHE A 290 -8.41 -4.54 11.99
CA PHE A 290 -7.82 -3.79 13.12
C PHE A 290 -8.50 -2.44 13.36
N MET A 291 -8.91 -1.73 12.31
CA MET A 291 -9.65 -0.47 12.44
C MET A 291 -11.04 -0.65 13.05
N ARG A 292 -11.69 -1.81 12.87
CA ARG A 292 -12.95 -2.15 13.53
C ARG A 292 -12.75 -2.46 15.02
N GLU A 293 -11.54 -2.87 15.41
CA GLU A 293 -11.20 -3.13 16.81
C GLU A 293 -10.84 -1.89 17.63
N ILE A 294 -10.66 -0.73 16.99
CA ILE A 294 -10.43 0.55 17.67
C ILE A 294 -11.79 1.21 18.00
N ASN A 295 -12.16 1.21 19.27
CA ASN A 295 -13.39 1.84 19.77
C ASN A 295 -13.16 3.29 20.27
N ALA A 296 -11.91 3.67 20.57
CA ALA A 296 -11.54 4.99 21.09
C ALA A 296 -10.19 5.46 20.51
N PRO A 297 -9.93 6.78 20.41
CA PRO A 297 -8.69 7.31 19.81
C PRO A 297 -7.43 7.10 20.65
N ASN A 298 -7.57 6.79 21.94
CA ASN A 298 -6.44 6.61 22.86
C ASN A 298 -6.07 5.13 22.98
N GLY A 299 -4.79 4.80 22.91
CA GLY A 299 -4.31 3.42 23.12
C GLY A 299 -4.74 2.44 22.03
N CYS A 300 -4.89 2.88 20.77
CA CYS A 300 -5.34 2.04 19.65
C CYS A 300 -4.59 0.71 19.52
N LEU A 301 -3.26 0.72 19.66
CA LEU A 301 -2.44 -0.51 19.62
C LEU A 301 -2.83 -1.47 20.74
N ARG A 302 -2.96 -0.97 21.98
CA ARG A 302 -3.40 -1.76 23.14
C ARG A 302 -4.80 -2.35 22.94
N GLN A 303 -5.75 -1.58 22.41
CA GLN A 303 -7.10 -2.07 22.09
C GLN A 303 -7.07 -3.22 21.07
N ILE A 304 -6.25 -3.10 20.01
CA ILE A 304 -6.07 -4.16 19.00
C ILE A 304 -5.44 -5.40 19.64
N SER A 305 -4.33 -5.24 20.36
CA SER A 305 -3.60 -6.34 21.00
C SER A 305 -4.45 -7.09 22.03
N GLU A 306 -5.13 -6.39 22.94
CA GLU A 306 -5.97 -7.03 23.96
C GLU A 306 -7.14 -7.80 23.34
N LYS A 307 -7.82 -7.25 22.33
CA LYS A 307 -8.93 -7.95 21.66
C LYS A 307 -8.45 -9.13 20.83
N TRP A 308 -7.32 -9.00 20.13
CA TRP A 308 -6.73 -10.09 19.36
C TRP A 308 -6.27 -11.23 20.27
N LEU A 309 -5.59 -10.92 21.39
CA LEU A 309 -5.19 -11.92 22.39
C LEU A 309 -6.40 -12.63 23.00
N ARG A 310 -7.45 -11.90 23.38
CA ARG A 310 -8.70 -12.50 23.89
C ARG A 310 -9.35 -13.44 22.87
N LYS A 311 -9.37 -13.07 21.59
CA LYS A 311 -9.90 -13.93 20.52
C LYS A 311 -9.09 -15.24 20.40
N ASN A 312 -7.76 -15.15 20.31
CA ASN A 312 -6.91 -16.35 20.19
C ASN A 312 -6.97 -17.23 21.43
N ALA A 313 -6.96 -16.64 22.63
CA ALA A 313 -7.11 -17.39 23.89
C ALA A 313 -8.45 -18.13 23.95
N PHE A 314 -9.53 -17.52 23.45
CA PHE A 314 -10.84 -18.17 23.35
C PHE A 314 -10.86 -19.31 22.30
N GLU A 315 -10.28 -19.10 21.11
CA GLU A 315 -10.19 -20.14 20.07
C GLU A 315 -9.31 -21.32 20.51
N ALA A 316 -8.22 -21.06 21.23
CA ALA A 316 -7.38 -22.10 21.85
C ALA A 316 -8.14 -22.86 22.95
N ALA A 317 -8.84 -22.16 23.86
CA ALA A 317 -9.64 -22.77 24.91
C ALA A 317 -10.78 -23.64 24.33
N LEU A 318 -11.49 -23.17 23.29
CA LEU A 318 -12.51 -23.96 22.59
C LEU A 318 -11.96 -25.25 21.98
N SER A 319 -10.70 -25.23 21.53
CA SER A 319 -10.04 -26.40 20.92
C SER A 319 -9.66 -27.47 21.95
N GLN A 320 -9.63 -27.11 23.24
CA GLN A 320 -9.33 -28.01 24.36
C GLN A 320 -10.59 -28.61 25.01
N ILE A 321 -11.81 -28.14 24.66
CA ILE A 321 -13.05 -28.67 25.22
C ILE A 321 -13.32 -30.06 24.60
N PRO A 322 -13.31 -31.16 25.39
CA PRO A 322 -13.66 -32.48 24.87
C PRO A 322 -15.14 -32.52 24.45
N PRO A 323 -15.51 -33.26 23.40
CA PRO A 323 -16.90 -33.37 22.95
C PRO A 323 -17.75 -34.06 24.03
N HIS A 324 -18.48 -33.27 24.82
CA HIS A 324 -19.30 -33.78 25.91
C HIS A 324 -20.60 -34.43 25.36
N LYS A 325 -20.99 -35.60 25.88
CA LYS A 325 -22.14 -36.38 25.35
C LYS A 325 -23.48 -35.64 25.33
N ASN A 326 -23.64 -34.61 26.16
CA ASN A 326 -24.84 -33.78 26.25
C ASN A 326 -24.64 -32.33 25.74
N ASP A 327 -23.45 -31.97 25.25
CA ASP A 327 -23.28 -30.67 24.60
C ASP A 327 -24.01 -30.70 23.26
N THR A 328 -25.15 -29.99 23.19
CA THR A 328 -25.81 -29.81 21.90
C THR A 328 -24.83 -29.17 20.94
N ASN A 329 -24.60 -29.81 19.78
CA ASN A 329 -23.70 -29.33 18.72
C ASN A 329 -23.87 -27.82 18.42
N ARG A 330 -25.07 -27.27 18.66
CA ARG A 330 -25.41 -25.85 18.58
C ARG A 330 -24.57 -24.92 19.46
N THR A 331 -24.21 -25.29 20.69
CA THR A 331 -23.42 -24.42 21.59
C THR A 331 -21.98 -24.31 21.11
N LEU A 332 -21.34 -25.45 20.82
CA LEU A 332 -19.99 -25.47 20.26
C LEU A 332 -19.97 -24.79 18.88
N GLN A 333 -20.99 -25.00 18.04
CA GLN A 333 -21.13 -24.30 16.76
C GLN A 333 -21.35 -22.79 16.95
N TYR A 334 -22.14 -22.36 17.93
CA TYR A 334 -22.34 -20.94 18.26
C TYR A 334 -21.02 -20.29 18.67
N CYS A 335 -20.26 -20.92 19.57
CA CYS A 335 -18.95 -20.42 20.01
C CYS A 335 -17.93 -20.36 18.85
N LYS A 336 -17.88 -21.38 17.98
CA LYS A 336 -17.08 -21.36 16.74
C LYS A 336 -17.54 -20.27 15.76
N ASN A 337 -18.85 -20.00 15.70
CA ASN A 337 -19.43 -18.97 14.84
C ASN A 337 -19.28 -17.54 15.40
N LEU A 338 -19.01 -17.37 16.70
CA LEU A 338 -19.01 -16.08 17.40
C LEU A 338 -18.04 -15.04 16.78
N PHE A 339 -16.92 -15.51 16.22
CA PHE A 339 -15.91 -14.69 15.55
C PHE A 339 -15.81 -14.97 14.03
N SER A 340 -16.73 -15.78 13.49
CA SER A 340 -16.77 -16.13 12.07
C SER A 340 -17.43 -15.03 11.24
N ALA A 341 -16.74 -14.58 10.20
CA ALA A 341 -17.26 -13.54 9.31
C ALA A 341 -18.34 -14.08 8.35
N ARG A 342 -19.60 -14.06 8.83
CA ARG A 342 -20.90 -14.34 8.14
C ARG A 342 -21.51 -15.72 8.40
N GLU A 343 -22.50 -15.75 9.30
CA GLU A 343 -23.91 -15.73 8.88
C GLU A 343 -24.73 -14.93 9.91
N PRO A 344 -25.79 -14.19 9.51
CA PRO A 344 -26.80 -13.79 10.47
C PRO A 344 -27.60 -15.04 10.86
N LEU A 345 -27.42 -15.53 12.09
CA LEU A 345 -28.25 -16.61 12.64
C LEU A 345 -29.73 -16.25 12.44
N LYS A 346 -30.41 -16.98 11.55
CA LYS A 346 -31.84 -16.80 11.29
C LYS A 346 -32.60 -17.01 12.61
N LYS A 347 -33.10 -15.90 13.18
CA LYS A 347 -33.99 -15.81 14.35
C LYS A 347 -34.14 -17.12 15.17
N CYS A 348 -33.14 -17.43 15.99
CA CYS A 348 -33.40 -18.30 17.14
C CYS A 348 -34.15 -17.48 18.19
N THR A 349 -35.48 -17.52 18.14
CA THR A 349 -36.33 -17.01 19.22
C THR A 349 -36.16 -17.94 20.43
N ILE A 350 -35.22 -17.60 21.32
CA ILE A 350 -35.11 -18.29 22.61
C ILE A 350 -36.20 -17.74 23.52
N VAL A 351 -37.26 -18.53 23.69
CA VAL A 351 -38.29 -18.27 24.71
C VAL A 351 -37.70 -18.63 26.06
N ILE A 352 -37.43 -17.62 26.89
CA ILE A 352 -37.02 -17.83 28.28
C ILE A 352 -38.28 -18.20 29.07
N MET A 353 -38.47 -19.49 29.32
CA MET A 353 -39.44 -19.96 30.30
C MET A 353 -38.81 -19.84 31.69
N ASN A 354 -39.29 -18.89 32.48
CA ASN A 354 -39.00 -18.84 33.92
C ASN A 354 -39.77 -19.95 34.64
N PRO A 355 -39.12 -20.61 35.61
CA PRO A 355 -39.77 -21.03 36.83
C PRO A 355 -39.20 -20.26 38.04
N THR A 356 -40.06 -19.52 38.72
CA THR A 356 -39.95 -19.29 40.18
C THR A 356 -40.10 -20.66 40.87
N VAL A 357 -39.56 -21.00 42.05
CA VAL A 357 -39.04 -20.29 43.25
C VAL A 357 -37.87 -21.15 43.85
N SER A 358 -37.09 -20.81 44.89
CA SER A 358 -37.04 -19.70 45.86
C SER A 358 -35.63 -19.43 46.41
N SER A 359 -35.53 -18.39 47.25
CA SER A 359 -34.65 -18.21 48.43
C SER A 359 -33.19 -18.72 48.46
N ASP A 360 -32.30 -17.74 48.69
CA ASP A 360 -31.07 -17.84 49.46
C ASP A 360 -29.90 -18.67 48.91
N ASN A 361 -29.21 -18.09 47.91
CA ASN A 361 -27.82 -17.66 48.11
C ASN A 361 -27.36 -16.65 47.03
N LYS A 362 -26.46 -15.74 47.39
CA LYS A 362 -25.92 -14.71 46.46
C LYS A 362 -25.02 -15.37 45.41
N PRO A 363 -25.11 -14.98 44.12
CA PRO A 363 -24.22 -15.50 43.08
C PRO A 363 -22.78 -14.99 43.26
N THR A 364 -21.83 -15.90 43.37
CA THR A 364 -20.40 -15.62 43.40
C THR A 364 -19.84 -15.39 41.98
N ASN A 365 -19.15 -14.27 41.78
CA ASN A 365 -18.56 -13.91 40.48
C ASN A 365 -17.33 -14.77 40.14
N ILE A 366 -17.45 -15.66 39.15
CA ILE A 366 -16.34 -16.49 38.61
C ILE A 366 -15.53 -15.69 37.57
N VAL A 367 -15.05 -14.50 37.95
CA VAL A 367 -14.24 -13.61 37.08
C VAL A 367 -12.89 -13.22 37.72
N ASN A 368 -12.67 -13.54 39.00
CA ASN A 368 -11.49 -13.10 39.76
C ASN A 368 -10.37 -14.16 39.91
N SER A 369 -10.36 -15.25 39.12
CA SER A 369 -9.37 -16.33 39.25
C SER A 369 -8.18 -16.28 38.28
N PHE A 370 -8.09 -15.28 37.41
CA PHE A 370 -6.91 -15.03 36.55
C PHE A 370 -6.20 -13.74 36.96
N ASP A 371 -5.33 -13.87 37.96
CA ASP A 371 -4.43 -12.79 38.39
C ASP A 371 -3.09 -12.87 37.63
N ILE A 372 -2.82 -11.87 36.79
CA ILE A 372 -1.65 -11.79 35.90
C ILE A 372 -0.46 -11.10 36.62
N SER A 373 -0.58 -10.75 37.90
CA SER A 373 0.43 -9.97 38.65
C SER A 373 1.77 -10.68 38.97
N LYS A 374 1.97 -11.94 38.56
CA LYS A 374 3.11 -12.78 39.01
C LYS A 374 4.18 -13.12 37.97
N THR A 375 4.27 -12.40 36.85
CA THR A 375 5.42 -12.49 35.92
C THR A 375 6.15 -11.15 35.79
N HIS A 376 6.86 -10.76 36.84
CA HIS A 376 7.83 -9.67 36.81
C HIS A 376 9.24 -10.21 37.09
N THR A 377 10.04 -10.36 36.03
CA THR A 377 11.51 -10.32 36.11
C THR A 377 12.02 -8.94 35.70
N SER A 378 13.03 -8.46 36.40
CA SER A 378 13.34 -7.04 36.53
C SER A 378 13.96 -6.38 35.30
N THR A 379 13.54 -5.15 35.01
CA THR A 379 14.35 -4.17 34.27
C THR A 379 14.34 -2.84 35.02
N LYS A 380 15.51 -2.41 35.49
CA LYS A 380 15.65 -1.12 36.21
C LYS A 380 15.57 0.03 35.22
N LEU A 381 14.59 0.91 35.39
CA LEU A 381 14.57 2.21 34.73
C LEU A 381 15.55 3.16 35.43
N ILE A 382 16.40 3.83 34.64
CA ILE A 382 17.29 4.89 35.11
C ILE A 382 16.48 6.19 35.19
N GLU A 383 16.39 6.79 36.37
CA GLU A 383 15.67 8.05 36.57
C GLU A 383 16.48 9.27 36.10
N THR A 384 15.83 10.19 35.38
CA THR A 384 16.36 11.55 35.14
C THR A 384 15.65 12.57 36.06
N PRO A 385 16.36 13.51 36.73
CA PRO A 385 15.77 14.29 37.81
C PRO A 385 14.75 15.35 37.36
N LYS A 386 13.65 15.47 38.12
CA LYS A 386 12.66 16.55 37.99
C LYS A 386 13.24 17.87 38.51
N LYS A 387 13.23 18.94 37.70
CA LYS A 387 13.48 20.31 38.21
C LYS A 387 12.25 20.86 38.93
N THR A 388 12.44 21.29 40.18
CA THR A 388 11.44 21.95 41.01
C THR A 388 11.34 23.44 40.68
N ASN A 389 10.13 23.99 40.73
CA ASN A 389 9.88 25.43 40.66
C ASN A 389 10.26 26.10 41.99
N ASN A 390 10.83 27.30 41.94
CA ASN A 390 10.77 28.24 43.06
C ASN A 390 10.53 29.68 42.59
N LYS A 391 9.87 30.48 43.45
CA LYS A 391 9.17 31.74 43.10
C LYS A 391 10.03 33.01 43.22
N ARG A 392 9.46 34.12 42.71
CA ARG A 392 9.73 35.57 42.99
C ARG A 392 10.81 36.23 42.12
N LYS A 393 10.70 37.53 41.74
CA LYS A 393 9.59 38.51 41.68
C LYS A 393 10.06 39.73 40.87
N ASN A 394 9.13 40.46 40.21
CA ASN A 394 9.31 41.83 39.66
C ASN A 394 10.39 41.92 38.55
N ASN A 395 10.50 42.89 37.62
CA ASN A 395 9.71 44.03 37.12
C ASN A 395 10.26 44.33 35.68
N VAL A 396 9.70 45.11 34.74
CA VAL A 396 8.58 46.08 34.65
C VAL A 396 7.81 45.83 33.32
N ARG A 397 6.65 46.45 33.11
CA ARG A 397 6.01 46.72 31.78
C ARG A 397 5.64 48.21 31.71
N GLN A 398 5.66 48.82 30.52
CA GLN A 398 4.67 49.82 29.99
C GLN A 398 5.25 50.62 28.79
N PRO A 399 4.44 51.36 27.99
CA PRO A 399 3.08 51.07 27.54
C PRO A 399 2.86 51.29 26.01
N ARG A 400 1.64 51.05 25.53
CA ARG A 400 1.13 51.50 24.21
C ARG A 400 0.88 53.01 24.19
N ASN A 401 0.76 53.60 23.00
CA ASN A 401 -0.17 54.71 22.79
C ASN A 401 -0.96 54.60 21.46
N LYS A 402 -2.20 55.08 21.47
CA LYS A 402 -3.11 55.20 20.31
C LYS A 402 -3.11 56.66 19.83
N ILE A 403 -3.31 56.88 18.53
CA ILE A 403 -3.84 58.16 18.02
C ILE A 403 -4.99 57.86 17.04
N ASN A 404 -6.10 58.58 17.21
CA ASN A 404 -7.26 58.57 16.31
C ASN A 404 -7.05 59.54 15.13
N SER A 405 -7.68 59.31 13.98
CA SER A 405 -8.87 60.11 13.57
C SER A 405 -9.27 60.03 12.08
N LYS A 406 -10.60 60.13 11.87
CA LYS A 406 -11.36 60.77 10.77
C LYS A 406 -11.15 60.34 9.29
N LYS A 407 -12.25 59.84 8.70
CA LYS A 407 -12.60 59.96 7.27
C LYS A 407 -13.12 61.38 6.94
N PRO A 408 -12.99 61.82 5.68
CA PRO A 408 -14.14 62.21 4.84
C PRO A 408 -14.21 61.29 3.59
N LYS A 409 -15.38 60.80 3.13
CA LYS A 409 -16.51 61.42 2.39
C LYS A 409 -16.27 61.59 0.87
N LYS A 410 -17.33 61.28 0.10
CA LYS A 410 -17.42 61.20 -1.36
C LYS A 410 -17.43 62.58 -2.03
N ASN A 411 -17.09 62.63 -3.33
CA ASN A 411 -18.00 62.94 -4.47
C ASN A 411 -17.24 62.66 -5.79
N ASN A 412 -17.83 61.92 -6.72
CA ASN A 412 -18.45 62.39 -7.98
C ASN A 412 -17.53 63.27 -8.84
N GLU A 413 -17.21 62.82 -10.06
CA GLU A 413 -17.78 63.40 -11.29
C GLU A 413 -17.46 62.55 -12.54
N ASP A 414 -18.29 62.71 -13.57
CA ASP A 414 -18.27 61.98 -14.84
C ASP A 414 -17.25 62.54 -15.84
N GLN A 415 -16.86 61.73 -16.83
CA GLN A 415 -17.09 62.01 -18.27
C GLN A 415 -16.37 61.02 -19.21
N ASN A 416 -17.12 60.46 -20.16
CA ASN A 416 -16.94 60.61 -21.63
C ASN A 416 -15.54 61.01 -22.16
N ASN A 417 -15.03 60.53 -23.30
CA ASN A 417 -15.56 59.66 -24.36
C ASN A 417 -14.41 59.32 -25.35
N VAL A 418 -14.55 58.25 -26.16
CA VAL A 418 -13.95 58.13 -27.54
C VAL A 418 -12.39 58.09 -27.57
N SER A 419 -11.64 57.46 -28.49
CA SER A 419 -11.88 56.94 -29.85
C SER A 419 -11.01 55.68 -30.13
N GLN A 420 -11.46 54.82 -31.04
CA GLN A 420 -10.56 53.96 -31.84
C GLN A 420 -9.99 54.76 -33.03
N PRO A 421 -8.91 54.30 -33.72
CA PRO A 421 -9.19 53.47 -34.90
C PRO A 421 -8.17 52.34 -35.22
N LYS A 422 -8.74 51.17 -35.55
CA LYS A 422 -8.52 50.36 -36.77
C LYS A 422 -7.09 49.98 -37.24
N LYS A 423 -6.87 48.65 -37.31
CA LYS A 423 -6.47 47.81 -38.49
C LYS A 423 -5.29 48.33 -39.37
N ALA A 424 -4.27 47.53 -39.69
CA ALA A 424 -4.42 46.41 -40.64
C ALA A 424 -3.21 45.44 -40.73
N THR A 425 -3.49 44.23 -41.26
CA THR A 425 -2.63 43.33 -42.09
C THR A 425 -1.25 42.82 -41.61
N LYS A 426 -1.15 41.48 -41.51
CA LYS A 426 0.10 40.69 -41.63
C LYS A 426 0.62 40.71 -43.09
N PRO A 427 1.91 40.41 -43.34
CA PRO A 427 2.21 39.12 -43.97
C PRO A 427 3.53 38.42 -43.54
N LYS A 428 3.55 37.09 -43.74
CA LYS A 428 4.66 36.13 -44.02
C LYS A 428 6.00 36.16 -43.25
N MET A 429 6.46 34.97 -42.84
CA MET A 429 7.83 34.67 -42.37
C MET A 429 8.82 34.57 -43.55
N PRO A 430 10.14 34.62 -43.29
CA PRO A 430 10.91 33.36 -43.22
C PRO A 430 12.01 33.26 -42.13
N ASN A 431 12.15 32.05 -41.58
CA ASN A 431 13.34 31.26 -41.21
C ASN A 431 14.68 31.85 -40.67
N ILE A 432 15.26 31.06 -39.72
CA ILE A 432 16.71 30.81 -39.41
C ILE A 432 17.38 31.51 -38.17
N ASN A 433 17.85 30.62 -37.26
CA ASN A 433 18.97 30.62 -36.30
C ASN A 433 19.15 31.61 -35.11
N GLN A 434 19.11 30.99 -33.92
CA GLN A 434 20.09 31.01 -32.79
C GLN A 434 20.20 32.15 -31.74
N THR A 435 20.40 31.67 -30.50
CA THR A 435 21.09 32.26 -29.32
C THR A 435 20.40 33.28 -28.37
N GLN A 436 19.99 32.74 -27.21
CA GLN A 436 20.35 33.19 -25.84
C GLN A 436 20.06 34.64 -25.34
N LYS A 437 19.07 34.81 -24.45
CA LYS A 437 19.21 35.01 -22.97
C LYS A 437 17.92 35.57 -22.32
N GLN A 438 17.65 35.15 -21.06
CA GLN A 438 17.16 35.89 -19.86
C GLN A 438 16.07 37.01 -20.03
N ASN A 439 15.09 37.26 -19.14
CA ASN A 439 14.73 36.73 -17.81
C ASN A 439 13.37 37.34 -17.35
N VAL A 440 12.58 36.63 -16.52
CA VAL A 440 11.68 37.20 -15.44
C VAL A 440 10.44 38.02 -15.94
N VAL A 441 9.17 37.78 -15.54
CA VAL A 441 8.45 38.33 -14.35
C VAL A 441 6.99 37.76 -14.26
N THR A 442 6.56 37.39 -13.04
CA THR A 442 5.19 37.20 -12.42
C THR A 442 3.90 36.98 -13.26
N ARG A 443 2.96 36.05 -12.97
CA ARG A 443 2.25 35.57 -11.73
C ARG A 443 0.89 36.25 -11.46
N LYS A 444 -0.20 35.59 -11.90
CA LYS A 444 -1.56 35.52 -11.30
C LYS A 444 -2.15 34.16 -11.71
N GLY A 445 -2.70 33.28 -10.86
CA GLY A 445 -2.98 33.34 -9.43
C GLY A 445 -4.43 32.96 -9.16
N ASN A 446 -4.74 31.69 -8.90
CA ASN A 446 -6.08 31.29 -8.41
C ASN A 446 -6.09 30.04 -7.51
N LYS A 447 -6.23 30.31 -6.21
CA LYS A 447 -6.97 29.58 -5.16
C LYS A 447 -6.96 28.04 -5.18
N THR A 448 -6.09 27.50 -4.33
CA THR A 448 -6.10 26.13 -3.78
C THR A 448 -7.42 25.74 -3.10
N LYS A 449 -7.88 24.50 -3.32
CA LYS A 449 -8.71 23.74 -2.36
C LYS A 449 -7.86 22.61 -1.78
N ASN A 450 -7.55 22.68 -0.49
CA ASN A 450 -6.85 21.60 0.20
C ASN A 450 -7.76 20.38 0.34
N GLN A 451 -7.37 19.24 -0.25
CA GLN A 451 -7.84 17.93 0.19
C GLN A 451 -6.76 17.33 1.10
N ALA A 452 -7.13 17.06 2.35
CA ALA A 452 -6.25 16.41 3.32
C ALA A 452 -6.16 14.91 3.02
N ASN A 453 -5.11 14.49 2.32
CA ASN A 453 -4.81 13.08 2.07
C ASN A 453 -4.20 12.43 3.32
N ASN A 454 -5.05 11.87 4.19
CA ASN A 454 -4.63 10.94 5.24
C ASN A 454 -4.26 9.58 4.64
N SER A 455 -3.06 9.47 4.09
CA SER A 455 -2.44 8.17 3.78
C SER A 455 -2.00 7.47 5.07
N LYS A 456 -2.77 6.48 5.52
CA LYS A 456 -2.34 5.60 6.61
C LYS A 456 -1.27 4.65 6.06
N ILE A 457 -0.05 4.79 6.57
CA ILE A 457 1.07 3.92 6.20
C ILE A 457 0.91 2.59 6.94
N THR A 458 0.51 1.54 6.22
CA THR A 458 0.58 0.16 6.68
C THR A 458 1.95 -0.41 6.31
N LYS A 459 2.64 -0.99 7.30
CA LYS A 459 3.97 -1.60 7.18
C LYS A 459 3.84 -3.06 7.58
N SER A 460 4.36 -3.96 6.76
CA SER A 460 4.26 -5.39 6.97
C SER A 460 5.42 -6.09 6.25
N MET A 461 6.02 -7.06 6.94
CA MET A 461 6.99 -7.99 6.39
C MET A 461 6.37 -9.37 6.25
N VAL A 462 6.77 -10.10 5.21
CA VAL A 462 6.54 -11.53 5.08
C VAL A 462 7.75 -12.26 5.67
N VAL A 463 7.53 -13.36 6.38
CA VAL A 463 8.58 -14.18 7.00
C VAL A 463 8.68 -15.51 6.27
N GLN A 464 9.90 -15.97 6.00
CA GLN A 464 10.17 -17.33 5.56
C GLN A 464 10.63 -18.18 6.75
N ILE A 465 10.10 -19.40 6.85
CA ILE A 465 10.44 -20.38 7.88
C ILE A 465 11.32 -21.45 7.22
N LYS A 466 12.56 -21.59 7.68
CA LYS A 466 13.48 -22.66 7.24
C LYS A 466 13.54 -23.72 8.34
N LYS A 467 13.32 -24.99 7.98
CA LYS A 467 13.57 -26.13 8.87
C LYS A 467 14.95 -26.71 8.55
N GLU A 468 15.88 -26.63 9.49
CA GLU A 468 17.15 -27.35 9.40
C GLU A 468 17.08 -28.59 10.28
N LYS A 469 17.38 -29.76 9.69
CA LYS A 469 17.62 -30.97 10.45
C LYS A 469 19.07 -30.95 10.91
N VAL A 470 19.29 -30.84 12.22
CA VAL A 470 20.59 -31.15 12.81
C VAL A 470 20.63 -32.65 13.07
N GLU A 471 21.43 -33.38 12.29
CA GLU A 471 21.80 -34.75 12.65
C GLU A 471 22.82 -34.68 13.79
N VAL A 472 22.42 -35.14 14.97
CA VAL A 472 23.34 -35.30 16.10
C VAL A 472 24.08 -36.61 15.87
N SER A 473 25.36 -36.53 15.52
CA SER A 473 26.25 -37.69 15.46
C SER A 473 26.49 -38.22 16.88
N ASP A 474 26.05 -39.43 17.17
CA ASP A 474 26.26 -40.07 18.46
C ASP A 474 27.75 -40.21 18.79
N PHE A 475 28.12 -39.74 19.99
CA PHE A 475 29.47 -39.79 20.53
C PHE A 475 29.37 -40.25 21.99
N HIS A 476 29.54 -41.55 22.25
CA HIS A 476 30.56 -42.09 23.18
C HIS A 476 30.33 -43.56 23.57
N HIS A 477 31.46 -44.29 23.58
CA HIS A 477 31.78 -45.56 24.27
C HIS A 477 31.06 -46.86 23.88
#